data_AF-A0A6S6SWQ9-F1
#
_entry.id   AF-A0A6S6SWQ9-F1
#
_cell.length_a   1.000
_cell.length_b   1.000
_cell.length_c   1.000
_cell.angle_alpha   90.00
_cell.angle_beta   90.00
_cell.angle_gamma   90.00
#
_symmetry.space_group_name_H-M   'P 1'
#
loop_
_entity.id
_entity.type
_entity.pdbx_description
1 polymer ?
#
loop_
_entity_poly.entity_id
_entity_poly.type
_entity_poly.pdbx_seq_one_letter_code
_entity_poly.pdbx_strand_id
1 'polypeptide(L)'
;MNESLQSQLTQELNKIKMIWGALLFSVFIYLTISFVLTKIDSGLNFDPSILQINFLGISVLLWAYILGLALFLLGYYMINYLQKRSFKTIEEQSQTLDEKKLAFILKENTKNTFILFAIFELITIIGLILFMKSGYLNIVIHLSILTIIGALLIWPSENKILKNII
;
A
#
# COMPACT_ATOMS: atom_id res chain seq x y z
N MET A 1 -19.60 24.22 9.08
CA MET A 1 -18.93 23.06 9.73
C MET A 1 -18.39 23.57 11.06
N ASN A 2 -18.60 22.84 12.16
CA ASN A 2 -18.15 23.29 13.49
C ASN A 2 -16.61 23.32 13.55
N GLU A 3 -15.99 24.29 14.23
CA GLU A 3 -14.51 24.41 14.30
C GLU A 3 -13.86 23.16 14.92
N SER A 4 -14.54 22.53 15.89
CA SER A 4 -14.16 21.25 16.49
C SER A 4 -14.06 20.12 15.45
N LEU A 5 -15.03 20.08 14.52
CA LEU A 5 -15.15 19.07 13.46
C LEU A 5 -14.01 19.21 12.45
N GLN A 6 -13.72 20.45 12.06
CA GLN A 6 -12.70 20.75 11.07
C GLN A 6 -11.30 20.43 11.62
N SER A 7 -11.06 20.77 12.89
CA SER A 7 -9.86 20.37 13.63
C SER A 7 -9.65 18.85 13.64
N GLN A 8 -10.68 18.06 13.98
CA GLN A 8 -10.60 16.59 14.00
C GLN A 8 -10.34 16.01 12.60
N LEU A 9 -11.03 16.51 11.57
CA LEU A 9 -10.82 16.10 10.19
C LEU A 9 -9.37 16.32 9.74
N THR A 10 -8.81 17.50 10.01
CA THR A 10 -7.42 17.84 9.68
C THR A 10 -6.44 16.94 10.42
N GLN A 11 -6.66 16.65 11.70
CA GLN A 11 -5.80 15.75 12.48
C GLN A 11 -5.76 14.34 11.91
N GLU A 12 -6.92 13.74 11.60
CA GLU A 12 -6.99 12.40 11.02
C GLU A 12 -6.41 12.34 9.61
N LEU A 13 -6.68 13.35 8.77
CA LEU A 13 -6.04 13.49 7.46
C LEU A 13 -4.53 13.56 7.55
N ASN A 14 -3.99 14.29 8.52
CA ASN A 14 -2.55 14.38 8.75
C ASN A 14 -1.97 13.03 9.18
N LYS A 15 -2.67 12.26 10.01
CA LYS A 15 -2.27 10.88 10.35
C LYS A 15 -2.22 10.00 9.10
N ILE A 16 -3.25 10.02 8.26
CA ILE A 16 -3.26 9.23 7.03
C ILE A 16 -2.13 9.65 6.08
N LYS A 17 -1.90 10.96 5.90
CA LYS A 17 -0.78 11.50 5.11
C LYS A 17 0.58 11.04 5.65
N MET A 18 0.75 11.03 6.97
CA MET A 18 1.98 10.56 7.60
C MET A 18 2.22 9.06 7.35
N ILE A 19 1.17 8.23 7.48
CA ILE A 19 1.26 6.79 7.18
C ILE A 19 1.56 6.57 5.68
N TRP A 20 0.88 7.30 4.80
CA TRP A 20 1.12 7.25 3.36
C TRP A 20 2.57 7.63 3.01
N GLY A 21 3.10 8.69 3.64
CA GLY A 21 4.48 9.12 3.47
C GLY A 21 5.49 8.11 4.00
N ALA A 22 5.18 7.47 5.14
CA ALA A 22 6.02 6.42 5.71
C ALA A 22 6.16 5.21 4.78
N LEU A 23 5.09 4.83 4.06
CA LEU A 23 5.12 3.77 3.06
C LEU A 23 6.03 4.11 1.87
N LEU A 24 5.90 5.31 1.29
CA LEU A 24 6.81 5.69 0.20
C LEU A 24 8.25 5.79 0.66
N PHE A 25 8.45 6.22 1.91
CA PHE A 25 9.77 6.29 2.51
C PHE A 25 10.36 4.89 2.76
N SER A 26 9.57 3.89 3.18
CA SER A 26 10.06 2.51 3.32
C SER A 26 10.47 1.93 1.98
N VAL A 27 9.68 2.13 0.91
CA VAL A 27 10.05 1.71 -0.45
C VAL A 27 11.35 2.37 -0.90
N PHE A 28 11.52 3.67 -0.63
CA PHE A 28 12.77 4.38 -0.93
C PHE A 28 13.97 3.80 -0.16
N ILE A 29 13.80 3.49 1.13
CA ILE A 29 14.83 2.83 1.94
C ILE A 29 15.19 1.47 1.34
N TYR A 30 14.20 0.65 0.98
CA TYR A 30 14.44 -0.67 0.40
C TYR A 30 15.24 -0.60 -0.89
N LEU A 31 14.85 0.29 -1.81
CA LEU A 31 15.59 0.52 -3.05
C LEU A 31 17.00 1.01 -2.80
N THR A 32 17.19 1.91 -1.84
CA THR A 32 18.51 2.45 -1.47
C THR A 32 19.41 1.36 -0.91
N ILE A 33 18.91 0.57 0.05
CA ILE A 33 19.65 -0.55 0.64
C ILE A 33 19.99 -1.58 -0.45
N SER A 34 19.03 -1.97 -1.28
CA SER A 34 19.28 -2.91 -2.37
C SER A 34 20.33 -2.38 -3.35
N PHE A 35 20.28 -1.11 -3.73
CA PHE A 35 21.30 -0.50 -4.59
C PHE A 35 22.69 -0.53 -3.93
N VAL A 36 22.80 -0.12 -2.68
CA VAL A 36 24.08 -0.14 -1.94
C VAL A 36 24.63 -1.56 -1.86
N LEU A 37 23.80 -2.56 -1.55
CA LEU A 37 24.19 -3.97 -1.48
C LEU A 37 24.72 -4.53 -2.81
N THR A 38 24.34 -3.97 -3.96
CA THR A 38 24.94 -4.33 -5.26
C THR A 38 26.30 -3.70 -5.53
N LYS A 39 26.65 -2.64 -4.80
CA LYS A 39 27.89 -1.87 -4.99
C LYS A 39 28.99 -2.23 -4.01
N ILE A 40 28.61 -2.74 -2.84
CA ILE A 40 29.55 -3.18 -1.82
C ILE A 40 29.72 -4.71 -1.90
N ASP A 41 30.90 -5.19 -1.51
CA ASP A 41 31.09 -6.61 -1.20
C ASP A 41 30.33 -6.90 0.10
N SER A 42 29.06 -7.27 -0.04
CA SER A 42 28.12 -7.41 1.07
C SER A 42 28.27 -8.73 1.82
N GLY A 43 29.13 -9.65 1.35
CA GLY A 43 29.20 -11.02 1.86
C GLY A 43 27.92 -11.83 1.64
N LEU A 44 26.97 -11.31 0.84
CA LEU A 44 25.74 -12.01 0.47
C LEU A 44 26.05 -13.02 -0.65
N ASN A 45 25.69 -14.27 -0.40
CA ASN A 45 25.76 -15.32 -1.41
C ASN A 45 24.55 -15.22 -2.34
N PHE A 46 24.71 -14.42 -3.41
CA PHE A 46 23.70 -14.34 -4.46
C PHE A 46 23.75 -15.59 -5.35
N ASP A 47 22.60 -16.22 -5.53
CA ASP A 47 22.42 -17.34 -6.44
C ASP A 47 21.33 -17.02 -7.48
N PRO A 48 21.74 -16.60 -8.69
CA PRO A 48 20.84 -16.34 -9.82
C PRO A 48 19.94 -17.52 -10.19
N SER A 49 20.36 -18.76 -9.93
CA SER A 49 19.65 -19.97 -10.37
C SER A 49 18.30 -20.13 -9.66
N ILE A 50 18.15 -19.54 -8.48
CA ILE A 50 16.89 -19.53 -7.70
C ILE A 50 15.73 -18.99 -8.53
N LEU A 51 15.99 -18.01 -9.40
CA LEU A 51 14.95 -17.42 -10.26
C LEU A 51 14.44 -18.36 -11.35
N GLN A 52 15.27 -19.34 -11.73
CA GLN A 52 14.97 -20.33 -12.77
C GLN A 52 14.39 -21.63 -12.21
N ILE A 53 14.33 -21.78 -10.88
CA ILE A 53 13.65 -22.91 -10.26
C ILE A 53 12.20 -22.90 -10.75
N ASN A 54 11.77 -24.02 -11.33
CA ASN A 54 10.44 -24.16 -11.89
C ASN A 54 9.53 -24.83 -10.88
N PHE A 55 8.40 -24.19 -10.59
CA PHE A 55 7.29 -24.76 -9.85
C PHE A 55 6.05 -24.73 -10.73
N LEU A 56 5.41 -25.88 -10.94
CA LEU A 56 4.27 -26.02 -11.87
C LEU A 56 4.58 -25.54 -13.30
N GLY A 57 5.83 -25.71 -13.76
CA GLY A 57 6.27 -25.29 -15.11
C GLY A 57 6.48 -23.78 -15.27
N ILE A 58 6.42 -23.03 -14.18
CA ILE A 58 6.59 -21.57 -14.15
C ILE A 58 7.79 -21.26 -13.25
N SER A 59 8.66 -20.33 -13.70
CA SER A 59 9.84 -19.94 -12.93
C SER A 59 9.47 -19.12 -11.69
N VAL A 60 10.27 -19.20 -10.63
CA VAL A 60 10.08 -18.39 -9.41
C VAL A 60 9.97 -16.89 -9.72
N LEU A 61 10.75 -16.39 -10.67
CA LEU A 61 10.66 -15.00 -11.12
C LEU A 61 9.26 -14.65 -11.65
N LEU A 62 8.72 -15.51 -12.52
CA LEU A 62 7.40 -15.29 -13.10
C LEU A 62 6.30 -15.41 -12.03
N TRP A 63 6.41 -16.35 -11.10
CA TRP A 63 5.53 -16.45 -9.93
C TRP A 63 5.53 -15.16 -9.09
N ALA A 64 6.70 -14.55 -8.89
CA ALA A 64 6.80 -13.29 -8.15
C ALA A 64 6.03 -12.15 -8.82
N TYR A 65 6.13 -12.03 -10.13
CA TYR A 65 5.37 -11.02 -10.89
C TYR A 65 3.87 -11.32 -10.90
N ILE A 66 3.47 -12.58 -11.04
CA ILE A 66 2.05 -12.99 -10.96
C ILE A 66 1.48 -12.64 -9.58
N LEU A 67 2.19 -12.97 -8.50
CA LEU A 67 1.77 -12.65 -7.14
C LEU A 67 1.73 -11.14 -6.88
N GLY A 68 2.75 -10.40 -7.32
CA GLY A 68 2.78 -8.94 -7.22
C GLY A 68 1.60 -8.29 -7.95
N LEU A 69 1.30 -8.74 -9.17
CA LEU A 69 0.15 -8.26 -9.93
C LEU A 69 -1.18 -8.66 -9.28
N ALA A 70 -1.30 -9.89 -8.76
CA ALA A 70 -2.50 -10.35 -8.08
C ALA A 70 -2.78 -9.54 -6.80
N LEU A 71 -1.74 -9.25 -6.00
CA LEU A 71 -1.84 -8.38 -4.82
C LEU A 71 -2.20 -6.95 -5.22
N PHE A 72 -1.65 -6.44 -6.31
CA PHE A 72 -2.01 -5.12 -6.82
C PHE A 72 -3.49 -5.04 -7.20
N LEU A 73 -3.98 -6.03 -7.96
CA LEU A 73 -5.39 -6.13 -8.36
C LEU A 73 -6.32 -6.31 -7.16
N LEU A 74 -5.92 -7.12 -6.17
CA LEU A 74 -6.63 -7.27 -4.91
C LEU A 74 -6.73 -5.94 -4.16
N GLY A 75 -5.62 -5.21 -4.03
CA GLY A 75 -5.59 -3.88 -3.41
C GLY A 75 -6.50 -2.89 -4.14
N TYR A 76 -6.44 -2.87 -5.48
CA TYR A 76 -7.32 -2.04 -6.30
C TYR A 76 -8.81 -2.36 -6.11
N TYR A 77 -9.17 -3.65 -6.11
CA TYR A 77 -10.56 -4.07 -5.87
C TYR A 77 -11.02 -3.71 -4.45
N MET A 78 -10.15 -3.91 -3.46
CA MET A 78 -10.38 -3.56 -2.06
C MET A 78 -10.63 -2.06 -1.87
N ILE A 79 -9.92 -1.17 -2.57
CA ILE A 79 -10.18 0.28 -2.52
C ILE A 79 -11.65 0.56 -2.86
N ASN A 80 -12.13 0.01 -3.98
CA ASN A 80 -13.49 0.22 -4.45
C ASN A 80 -14.53 -0.41 -3.51
N TYR A 81 -14.25 -1.61 -3.00
CA TYR A 81 -15.13 -2.31 -2.07
C TYR A 81 -15.25 -1.59 -0.72
N LEU A 82 -14.12 -1.20 -0.13
CA LEU A 82 -14.07 -0.54 1.18
C LEU A 82 -14.73 0.84 1.11
N GLN A 83 -14.53 1.60 0.03
CA GLN A 83 -15.25 2.86 -0.19
C GLN A 83 -16.77 2.63 -0.21
N LYS A 84 -17.27 1.69 -1.03
CA LYS A 84 -18.71 1.38 -1.12
C LYS A 84 -19.29 0.89 0.21
N ARG A 85 -18.54 0.07 0.96
CA ARG A 85 -18.99 -0.45 2.26
C ARG A 85 -19.12 0.67 3.28
N SER A 86 -18.14 1.58 3.34
CA SER A 86 -18.20 2.76 4.21
C SER A 86 -19.46 3.58 3.95
N PHE A 87 -19.85 3.79 2.68
CA PHE A 87 -21.10 4.48 2.33
C PHE A 87 -22.36 3.76 2.83
N LYS A 88 -22.47 2.46 2.55
CA LYS A 88 -23.68 1.71 2.92
C LYS A 88 -23.91 1.69 4.44
N THR A 89 -22.83 1.58 5.22
CA THR A 89 -22.91 1.65 6.70
C THR A 89 -23.34 3.03 7.20
N ILE A 90 -23.02 4.10 6.48
CA ILE A 90 -23.47 5.47 6.82
C ILE A 90 -24.96 5.63 6.53
N GLU A 91 -25.43 5.15 5.37
CA GLU A 91 -26.82 5.22 4.93
C GLU A 91 -27.77 4.46 5.88
N GLU A 92 -27.32 3.31 6.38
CA GLU A 92 -28.07 2.49 7.35
C GLU A 92 -28.12 3.10 8.77
N GLN A 93 -27.28 4.09 9.11
CA GLN A 93 -27.16 4.66 10.46
C GLN A 93 -27.86 6.03 10.68
N SER A 94 -28.80 6.45 9.81
CA SER A 94 -29.71 7.63 9.94
C SER A 94 -29.28 8.97 9.30
N GLN A 95 -30.26 9.85 9.07
CA GLN A 95 -30.24 11.01 8.15
C GLN A 95 -29.57 12.31 8.66
N THR A 96 -28.96 12.33 9.85
CA THR A 96 -28.25 13.51 10.37
C THR A 96 -26.75 13.23 10.54
N LEU A 97 -25.93 14.13 9.98
CA LEU A 97 -24.46 14.09 10.05
C LEU A 97 -24.00 14.49 11.46
N ASP A 98 -24.03 13.54 12.39
CA ASP A 98 -23.67 13.77 13.79
C ASP A 98 -22.14 13.62 14.02
N GLU A 99 -21.59 14.32 15.00
CA GLU A 99 -20.13 14.34 15.33
C GLU A 99 -19.54 12.92 15.47
N LYS A 100 -20.34 12.00 16.02
CA LYS A 100 -19.98 10.59 16.21
C LYS A 100 -19.86 9.81 14.90
N LYS A 101 -20.66 10.15 13.88
CA LYS A 101 -20.62 9.48 12.57
C LYS A 101 -19.36 9.90 11.81
N LEU A 102 -19.02 11.18 11.82
CA LEU A 102 -17.79 11.64 11.17
C LEU A 102 -16.56 10.97 11.81
N ALA A 103 -16.50 10.92 13.14
CA ALA A 103 -15.41 10.26 13.85
C ALA A 103 -15.31 8.75 13.49
N PHE A 104 -16.44 8.06 13.34
CA PHE A 104 -16.48 6.67 12.90
C PHE A 104 -15.98 6.51 11.45
N ILE A 105 -16.44 7.35 10.52
CA ILE A 105 -16.03 7.34 9.11
C ILE A 105 -14.52 7.56 8.99
N LEU A 106 -13.99 8.55 9.70
CA LEU A 106 -12.56 8.86 9.68
C LEU A 106 -11.74 7.69 10.22
N LYS A 107 -12.16 7.09 11.35
CA LYS A 107 -11.49 5.92 11.93
C LYS A 107 -11.49 4.73 10.98
N GLU A 108 -12.62 4.43 10.35
CA GLU A 108 -12.72 3.29 9.43
C GLU A 108 -11.92 3.55 8.14
N ASN A 109 -11.92 4.78 7.63
CA ASN A 109 -11.07 5.18 6.49
C ASN A 109 -9.58 5.06 6.81
N THR A 110 -9.14 5.48 8.00
CA THR A 110 -7.74 5.32 8.45
C THR A 110 -7.37 3.83 8.51
N LYS A 111 -8.22 3.00 9.11
CA LYS A 111 -8.01 1.55 9.20
C LYS A 111 -7.95 0.89 7.81
N ASN A 112 -8.89 1.21 6.93
CA ASN A 112 -8.96 0.68 5.57
C ASN A 112 -7.72 1.07 4.77
N THR A 113 -7.26 2.31 4.90
CA THR A 113 -6.04 2.81 4.25
C THR A 113 -4.80 2.05 4.74
N PHE A 114 -4.71 1.76 6.04
CA PHE A 114 -3.63 0.96 6.60
C PHE A 114 -3.59 -0.47 6.04
N ILE A 115 -4.76 -1.13 5.93
CA ILE A 115 -4.87 -2.48 5.34
C ILE A 115 -4.39 -2.47 3.89
N LEU A 116 -4.81 -1.47 3.12
CA LEU A 116 -4.43 -1.34 1.71
C LEU A 116 -2.92 -1.09 1.55
N PHE A 117 -2.33 -0.27 2.42
CA PHE A 117 -0.88 -0.08 2.43
C PHE A 117 -0.14 -1.37 2.77
N ALA A 118 -0.60 -2.15 3.75
CA ALA A 118 0.01 -3.43 4.05
C ALA A 118 -0.02 -4.39 2.84
N ILE A 119 -1.13 -4.42 2.08
CA ILE A 119 -1.23 -5.22 0.84
C ILE A 119 -0.21 -4.76 -0.21
N PHE A 120 -0.10 -3.46 -0.45
CA PHE A 120 0.85 -2.94 -1.43
C PHE A 120 2.31 -3.10 -0.97
N GLU A 121 2.60 -3.00 0.32
CA GLU A 121 3.94 -3.21 0.88
C GLU A 121 4.43 -4.65 0.66
N LEU A 122 3.54 -5.64 0.78
CA LEU A 122 3.88 -7.05 0.51
C LEU A 122 4.48 -7.25 -0.88
N ILE A 123 4.06 -6.47 -1.88
CA ILE A 123 4.58 -6.55 -3.24
C ILE A 123 6.09 -6.20 -3.25
N THR A 124 6.48 -5.11 -2.60
CA THR A 124 7.89 -4.70 -2.51
C THR A 124 8.69 -5.67 -1.64
N ILE A 125 8.11 -6.19 -0.55
CA ILE A 125 8.76 -7.20 0.31
C ILE A 125 9.09 -8.48 -0.48
N ILE A 126 8.19 -8.97 -1.34
CA ILE A 126 8.45 -10.11 -2.23
C ILE A 126 9.66 -9.81 -3.13
N GLY A 127 9.72 -8.61 -3.70
CA GLY A 127 10.85 -8.18 -4.52
C GLY A 127 12.17 -8.12 -3.74
N LEU A 128 12.13 -7.62 -2.51
CA LEU A 128 13.28 -7.57 -1.62
C LEU A 128 13.80 -8.97 -1.30
N ILE A 129 12.92 -9.92 -0.96
CA ILE A 129 13.30 -11.31 -0.64
C ILE A 129 14.03 -11.95 -1.83
N LEU A 130 13.49 -11.79 -3.05
CA LEU A 130 14.10 -12.35 -4.25
C LEU A 130 15.41 -11.65 -4.62
N PHE A 131 15.49 -10.33 -4.43
CA PHE A 131 16.74 -9.59 -4.58
C PHE A 131 17.81 -10.14 -3.62
N MET A 132 17.50 -10.31 -2.33
CA MET A 132 18.44 -10.80 -1.33
C MET A 132 18.96 -12.22 -1.62
N LYS A 133 18.21 -13.00 -2.40
CA LYS A 133 18.62 -14.35 -2.82
C LYS A 133 19.35 -14.38 -4.16
N SER A 134 18.95 -13.56 -5.12
CA SER A 134 19.41 -13.65 -6.50
C SER A 134 20.38 -12.56 -6.93
N GLY A 135 20.44 -11.44 -6.20
CA GLY A 135 21.24 -10.27 -6.52
C GLY A 135 20.65 -9.35 -7.60
N TYR A 136 19.51 -9.71 -8.20
CA TYR A 136 18.93 -8.92 -9.30
C TYR A 136 18.12 -7.72 -8.79
N LEU A 137 18.75 -6.56 -8.80
CA LEU A 137 18.14 -5.28 -8.42
C LEU A 137 16.87 -4.94 -9.21
N ASN A 138 16.80 -5.34 -10.48
CA ASN A 138 15.65 -5.05 -11.34
C ASN A 138 14.34 -5.64 -10.78
N ILE A 139 14.39 -6.76 -10.05
CA ILE A 139 13.20 -7.40 -9.47
C ILE A 139 12.56 -6.48 -8.41
N VAL A 140 13.37 -5.98 -7.47
CA VAL A 140 12.88 -5.09 -6.43
C VAL A 140 12.43 -3.75 -7.02
N ILE A 141 13.10 -3.24 -8.05
CA ILE A 141 12.68 -2.02 -8.77
C ILE A 141 11.28 -2.21 -9.38
N HIS A 142 11.06 -3.26 -10.17
CA HIS A 142 9.78 -3.48 -10.84
C HIS A 142 8.62 -3.65 -9.85
N LEU A 143 8.83 -4.43 -8.78
CA LEU A 143 7.80 -4.64 -7.76
C LEU A 143 7.58 -3.39 -6.89
N SER A 144 8.61 -2.59 -6.65
CA SER A 144 8.48 -1.27 -5.99
C SER A 144 7.65 -0.29 -6.81
N ILE A 145 7.82 -0.28 -8.14
CA ILE A 145 6.99 0.55 -9.03
C ILE A 145 5.51 0.20 -8.86
N LEU A 146 5.16 -1.10 -8.78
CA LEU A 146 3.78 -1.52 -8.52
C LEU A 146 3.27 -1.03 -7.16
N THR A 147 4.07 -1.13 -6.10
CA THR A 147 3.72 -0.59 -4.78
C THR A 147 3.50 0.92 -4.82
N ILE A 148 4.38 1.67 -5.50
CA ILE A 148 4.26 3.14 -5.65
C ILE A 148 2.97 3.50 -6.38
N ILE A 149 2.66 2.82 -7.49
CA ILE A 149 1.38 3.02 -8.20
C ILE A 149 0.20 2.74 -7.26
N GLY A 150 0.26 1.64 -6.49
CA GLY A 150 -0.76 1.30 -5.50
C GLY A 150 -0.94 2.38 -4.44
N ALA A 151 0.16 2.89 -3.88
CA ALA A 151 0.16 3.99 -2.91
C ALA A 151 -0.46 5.27 -3.48
N LEU A 152 -0.17 5.61 -4.74
CA LEU A 152 -0.76 6.77 -5.42
C LEU A 152 -2.29 6.65 -5.57
N LEU A 153 -2.81 5.44 -5.78
CA LEU A 153 -4.27 5.22 -5.87
C LEU A 153 -4.99 5.54 -4.55
N ILE A 154 -4.35 5.27 -3.40
CA ILE A 154 -4.86 5.54 -2.05
C ILE A 154 -4.46 6.95 -1.56
N TRP A 155 -4.09 7.87 -2.47
CA TRP A 155 -3.69 9.22 -2.08
C TRP A 155 -4.72 9.88 -1.11
N PRO A 156 -4.28 10.31 0.09
CA PRO A 156 -5.15 10.96 1.04
C PRO A 156 -5.44 12.39 0.59
N SER A 157 -6.65 12.63 0.09
CA SER A 157 -7.14 13.98 -0.24
C SER A 157 -8.42 14.27 0.52
N GLU A 158 -8.51 15.51 1.01
CA GLU A 158 -9.70 16.01 1.71
C GLU A 158 -10.93 15.91 0.80
N ASN A 159 -10.77 16.25 -0.48
CA ASN A 159 -11.83 16.13 -1.48
C ASN A 159 -12.36 14.70 -1.64
N LYS A 160 -11.50 13.66 -1.60
CA LYS A 160 -11.98 12.26 -1.64
C LYS A 160 -12.74 11.89 -0.37
N ILE A 161 -12.31 12.36 0.79
CA ILE A 161 -12.99 12.07 2.06
C ILE A 161 -14.32 12.82 2.13
N LEU A 162 -14.35 14.10 1.76
CA LEU A 162 -15.55 14.95 1.75
C LEU A 162 -16.57 14.48 0.71
N LYS A 163 -16.14 14.06 -0.48
CA LYS A 163 -17.02 13.41 -1.47
C LYS A 163 -17.61 12.10 -0.97
N ASN A 164 -17.00 11.48 0.03
CA ASN A 164 -17.54 10.29 0.68
C ASN A 164 -18.46 10.59 1.87
N ILE A 165 -18.62 11.86 2.21
CA ILE A 165 -19.43 12.32 3.35
C ILE A 165 -20.66 13.10 2.87
N ILE A 166 -20.56 13.84 1.76
CA ILE A 166 -21.62 14.64 1.11
C ILE A 166 -22.25 13.82 -0.01
#